data_AF-A0A382T7X6-F1
#
_entry.id   AF-A0A382T7X6-F1
#
_cell.length_a   1.000
_cell.length_b   1.000
_cell.length_c   1.000
_cell.angle_alpha   90.00
_cell.angle_beta   90.00
_cell.angle_gamma   90.00
#
_symmetry.space_group_name_H-M   'P 1'
#
loop_
_entity.id
_entity.type
_entity.pdbx_description
1 polymer ?
#
loop_
_entity_poly.entity_id
_entity_poly.type
_entity_poly.pdbx_seq_one_letter_code
_entity_poly.pdbx_strand_id
1 'polypeptide(L)'
;MIPIKLINMPFASLTHPSLALGQFKAQLTSEYIPSLVHNFNFDFSMKMGELNYELLAKSKGFNSQLGEWLFSEQAWGKTFGPDEDKFWSQCNIVLDTLDGLKNPQKWLKTIKKELIPEFLDDCLYTLFNDQSPKVIAFTCTFFQTISSLALAKKIKEKYPEVSIVFGGACFHDEMGLELIKKCSFIDAVS
;
A
#
# COMPACT_ATOMS: atom_id res chain seq x y z
N MET A 1 -13.06 22.00 -2.99
CA MET A 1 -12.15 21.14 -3.76
C MET A 1 -10.98 20.73 -2.90
N ILE A 2 -10.73 19.43 -2.76
CA ILE A 2 -9.55 18.90 -2.07
C ILE A 2 -8.57 18.45 -3.16
N PRO A 3 -7.64 19.32 -3.61
CA PRO A 3 -6.73 18.99 -4.71
C PRO A 3 -5.70 17.91 -4.36
N ILE A 4 -5.38 17.69 -3.09
CA ILE A 4 -4.33 16.75 -2.66
C ILE A 4 -4.88 15.69 -1.71
N LYS A 5 -4.70 14.42 -2.05
CA LYS A 5 -4.98 13.29 -1.15
C LYS A 5 -3.67 12.62 -0.72
N LEU A 6 -3.47 12.47 0.57
CA LEU A 6 -2.26 11.88 1.16
C LEU A 6 -2.59 10.48 1.70
N ILE A 7 -1.85 9.46 1.30
CA ILE A 7 -2.26 8.06 1.44
C ILE A 7 -1.28 7.26 2.29
N ASN A 8 -1.81 6.56 3.30
CA ASN A 8 -1.11 5.52 4.05
C ASN A 8 -1.66 4.14 3.67
N MET A 9 -0.86 3.31 3.00
CA MET A 9 -1.29 1.99 2.53
C MET A 9 -0.94 0.87 3.53
N PRO A 10 -1.59 -0.30 3.44
CA PRO A 10 -1.06 -1.53 4.03
C PRO A 10 0.38 -1.80 3.58
N PHE A 11 1.27 -2.40 4.37
CA PHE A 11 1.08 -2.88 5.73
C PHE A 11 1.71 -1.91 6.74
N ALA A 12 1.31 -0.64 6.72
CA ALA A 12 1.65 0.30 7.79
C ALA A 12 1.04 -0.17 9.13
N SER A 13 1.84 -0.20 10.18
CA SER A 13 1.38 -0.62 11.51
C SER A 13 0.24 0.28 12.02
N LEU A 14 -0.74 -0.33 12.67
CA LEU A 14 -1.86 0.37 13.32
C LEU A 14 -1.41 1.14 14.56
N THR A 15 -0.27 0.76 15.14
CA THR A 15 0.28 1.34 16.38
C THR A 15 1.39 2.37 16.13
N HIS A 16 1.80 2.57 14.87
CA HIS A 16 2.85 3.52 14.50
C HIS A 16 2.32 4.48 13.42
N PRO A 17 1.71 5.61 13.82
CA PRO A 17 1.14 6.56 12.87
C PRO A 17 2.22 7.19 11.98
N SER A 18 1.85 7.56 10.75
CA SER A 18 2.77 8.25 9.84
C SER A 18 2.99 9.70 10.28
N LEU A 19 4.15 9.97 10.87
CA LEU A 19 4.59 11.32 11.18
C LEU A 19 4.66 12.20 9.92
N ALA A 20 5.12 11.62 8.80
CA ALA A 20 5.25 12.33 7.52
C ALA A 20 3.90 12.90 7.05
N LEU A 21 2.82 12.12 7.13
CA LEU A 21 1.49 12.61 6.74
C LEU A 21 1.00 13.75 7.62
N GLY A 22 1.27 13.68 8.94
CA GLY A 22 0.96 14.79 9.85
C GLY A 22 1.72 16.07 9.48
N GLN A 23 3.01 15.95 9.16
CA GLN A 23 3.84 17.09 8.74
C GLN A 23 3.37 17.70 7.42
N PHE A 24 3.16 16.89 6.37
CA PHE A 24 2.67 17.38 5.08
C PHE A 24 1.28 17.99 5.20
N LYS A 25 0.38 17.39 6.00
CA LYS A 25 -0.95 17.96 6.24
C LYS A 25 -0.85 19.35 6.88
N ALA A 26 0.00 19.52 7.89
CA ALA A 26 0.21 20.79 8.56
C ALA A 26 0.80 21.86 7.61
N GLN A 27 1.83 21.51 6.84
CA GLN A 27 2.48 22.42 5.88
C GLN A 27 1.53 22.84 4.75
N LEU A 28 0.76 21.91 4.18
CA LEU A 28 -0.24 22.25 3.16
C LEU A 28 -1.32 23.18 3.73
N THR A 29 -1.73 22.95 4.98
CA THR A 29 -2.68 23.82 5.67
C THR A 29 -2.13 25.22 5.92
N SER A 30 -0.85 25.39 6.29
CA SER A 30 -0.26 26.73 6.46
C SER A 30 -0.18 27.51 5.15
N GLU A 31 -0.06 26.82 4.02
CA GLU A 31 -0.08 27.41 2.67
C GLU A 31 -1.50 27.53 2.08
N TYR A 32 -2.55 27.29 2.87
CA TYR A 32 -3.95 27.32 2.44
C TYR A 32 -4.27 26.36 1.28
N ILE A 33 -3.52 25.27 1.13
CA ILE A 33 -3.75 24.21 0.13
C ILE A 33 -4.62 23.11 0.77
N PRO A 34 -5.88 22.93 0.32
CA PRO A 34 -6.73 21.90 0.91
C PRO A 34 -6.21 20.50 0.61
N SER A 35 -6.17 19.65 1.62
CA SER A 35 -5.68 18.28 1.53
C SER A 35 -6.47 17.34 2.43
N LEU A 36 -6.45 16.04 2.16
CA LEU A 36 -7.07 15.03 3.03
C LEU A 36 -6.16 13.82 3.18
N VAL A 37 -6.06 13.31 4.40
CA VAL A 37 -5.31 12.09 4.71
C VAL A 37 -6.27 10.90 4.67
N HIS A 38 -5.88 9.85 3.94
CA HIS A 38 -6.57 8.56 3.92
C HIS A 38 -5.64 7.49 4.51
N ASN A 39 -6.07 6.90 5.62
CA ASN A 39 -5.34 5.82 6.28
C ASN A 39 -5.92 4.46 5.90
N PHE A 40 -5.76 4.07 4.63
CA PHE A 40 -6.27 2.80 4.10
C PHE A 40 -5.66 1.56 4.77
N ASN A 41 -4.57 1.73 5.51
CA ASN A 41 -4.01 0.70 6.37
C ASN A 41 -5.02 0.23 7.45
N PHE A 42 -5.83 1.13 8.02
CA PHE A 42 -6.92 0.77 8.96
C PHE A 42 -8.12 0.14 8.23
N ASP A 43 -8.47 0.66 7.06
CA ASP A 43 -9.59 0.12 6.28
C ASP A 43 -9.33 -1.34 5.88
N PHE A 44 -8.10 -1.63 5.45
CA PHE A 44 -7.70 -3.01 5.16
C PHE A 44 -7.63 -3.87 6.42
N SER A 45 -7.16 -3.34 7.55
CA SER A 45 -7.08 -4.12 8.79
C SER A 45 -8.44 -4.55 9.31
N MET A 46 -9.46 -3.69 9.16
CA MET A 46 -10.84 -4.05 9.53
C MET A 46 -11.39 -5.19 8.67
N LYS A 47 -11.10 -5.20 7.36
CA LYS A 47 -11.54 -6.29 6.47
C LYS A 47 -10.76 -7.60 6.70
N MET A 48 -9.47 -7.49 6.98
CA MET A 48 -8.57 -8.62 7.14
C MET A 48 -8.61 -9.26 8.54
N GLY A 49 -8.98 -8.48 9.56
CA GLY A 49 -8.83 -8.79 10.97
C GLY A 49 -7.59 -8.12 11.56
N GLU A 50 -7.80 -7.23 12.53
CA GLU A 50 -6.78 -6.29 13.03
C GLU A 50 -5.56 -6.98 13.65
N LEU A 51 -5.77 -8.05 14.41
CA LEU A 51 -4.69 -8.79 15.06
C LEU A 51 -3.74 -9.40 14.03
N ASN A 52 -4.28 -10.17 13.08
CA ASN A 52 -3.47 -10.82 12.04
C ASN A 52 -2.89 -9.80 11.05
N TYR A 53 -3.58 -8.69 10.81
CA TYR A 53 -3.03 -7.56 10.07
C TYR A 53 -1.78 -6.99 10.76
N GLU A 54 -1.87 -6.66 12.05
CA GLU A 54 -0.77 -6.04 12.78
C GLU A 54 0.41 -7.00 12.97
N LEU A 55 0.15 -8.30 13.14
CA LEU A 55 1.18 -9.34 13.15
C LEU A 55 1.96 -9.37 11.83
N LEU A 56 1.28 -9.25 10.69
CA LEU A 56 1.94 -9.16 9.38
C LEU A 56 2.67 -7.83 9.17
N ALA A 57 2.07 -6.72 9.58
CA ALA A 57 2.70 -5.39 9.50
C ALA A 57 3.99 -5.29 10.34
N LYS A 58 4.05 -6.03 11.46
CA LYS A 58 5.23 -6.16 12.32
C LYS A 58 6.21 -7.24 11.85
N SER A 59 5.74 -8.21 11.07
CA SER A 59 6.56 -9.27 10.48
C SER A 59 7.38 -8.76 9.30
N LYS A 60 8.31 -7.85 9.60
CA LYS A 60 9.22 -7.17 8.67
C LYS A 60 10.42 -8.04 8.26
N GLY A 61 10.25 -9.36 8.28
CA GLY A 61 11.33 -10.31 7.98
C GLY A 61 11.83 -10.12 6.55
N PHE A 62 13.15 -9.92 6.39
CA PHE A 62 13.80 -9.75 5.09
C PHE A 62 13.54 -10.91 4.11
N ASN A 63 13.29 -12.11 4.64
CA ASN A 63 13.28 -13.34 3.86
C ASN A 63 12.01 -13.58 3.03
N SER A 64 10.83 -13.11 3.49
CA SER A 64 9.56 -13.44 2.82
C SER A 64 8.77 -12.24 2.34
N GLN A 65 8.91 -11.07 2.97
CA GLN A 65 8.16 -9.84 2.61
C GLN A 65 6.68 -10.13 2.27
N LEU A 66 6.04 -10.98 3.09
CA LEU A 66 4.76 -11.61 2.76
C LEU A 66 3.65 -10.58 2.45
N GLY A 67 3.63 -9.46 3.18
CA GLY A 67 2.69 -8.37 2.92
C GLY A 67 2.84 -7.80 1.51
N GLU A 68 4.07 -7.52 1.07
CA GLU A 68 4.35 -7.02 -0.28
C GLU A 68 3.95 -8.05 -1.35
N TRP A 69 4.19 -9.34 -1.10
CA TRP A 69 3.80 -10.41 -2.01
C TRP A 69 2.29 -10.52 -2.19
N LEU A 70 1.48 -10.25 -1.17
CA LEU A 70 0.02 -10.31 -1.29
C LEU A 70 -0.52 -9.34 -2.35
N PHE A 71 0.10 -8.16 -2.52
CA PHE A 71 -0.32 -7.14 -3.49
C PHE A 71 0.32 -7.29 -4.88
N SER A 72 1.26 -8.22 -5.05
CA SER A 72 2.10 -8.29 -6.26
C SER A 72 1.31 -8.44 -7.56
N GLU A 73 0.29 -9.30 -7.58
CA GLU A 73 -0.49 -9.52 -8.79
C GLU A 73 -1.21 -8.24 -9.25
N GLN A 74 -1.73 -7.45 -8.31
CA GLN A 74 -2.41 -6.19 -8.60
C GLN A 74 -1.42 -5.10 -9.03
N ALA A 75 -0.26 -5.00 -8.39
CA ALA A 75 0.79 -4.04 -8.77
C ALA A 75 1.33 -4.30 -10.18
N TRP A 76 1.52 -5.56 -10.54
CA TRP A 76 2.24 -5.93 -11.75
C TRP A 76 1.33 -6.38 -12.90
N GLY A 77 0.05 -6.66 -12.61
CA GLY A 77 -0.93 -7.17 -13.58
C GLY A 77 -0.64 -8.60 -14.07
N LYS A 78 0.28 -9.30 -13.40
CA LYS A 78 0.70 -10.66 -13.70
C LYS A 78 1.31 -11.30 -12.46
N THR A 79 1.25 -12.62 -12.41
CA THR A 79 1.99 -13.41 -11.43
C THR A 79 3.45 -13.54 -11.86
N PHE A 80 4.38 -13.29 -10.94
CA PHE A 80 5.81 -13.49 -11.12
C PHE A 80 6.46 -13.71 -9.74
N GLY A 81 7.67 -14.25 -9.73
CA GLY A 81 8.40 -14.59 -8.51
C GLY A 81 8.76 -16.09 -8.46
N PRO A 82 9.29 -16.57 -7.33
CA PRO A 82 9.60 -17.98 -7.14
C PRO A 82 8.32 -18.83 -7.19
N ASP A 83 8.52 -20.13 -7.38
CA ASP A 83 7.47 -21.14 -7.20
C ASP A 83 6.73 -20.95 -5.87
N GLU A 84 5.41 -21.14 -5.88
CA GLU A 84 4.55 -20.78 -4.75
C GLU A 84 4.87 -21.63 -3.51
N ASP A 85 5.13 -22.93 -3.68
CA ASP A 85 5.48 -23.84 -2.59
C ASP A 85 6.84 -23.46 -1.99
N LYS A 86 7.78 -23.06 -2.85
CA LYS A 86 9.07 -22.51 -2.40
C LYS A 86 8.88 -21.22 -1.59
N PHE A 87 8.02 -20.31 -2.03
CA PHE A 87 7.72 -19.09 -1.29
C PHE A 87 7.08 -19.39 0.08
N TRP A 88 6.14 -20.33 0.13
CA TRP A 88 5.51 -20.74 1.38
C TRP A 88 6.51 -21.28 2.41
N SER A 89 7.50 -22.06 1.97
CA SER A 89 8.55 -22.56 2.85
C SER A 89 9.37 -21.46 3.52
N GLN A 90 9.51 -20.29 2.88
CA GLN A 90 10.21 -19.13 3.42
C GLN A 90 9.33 -18.32 4.39
N CYS A 91 8.02 -18.56 4.39
CA CYS A 91 7.05 -17.83 5.21
C CYS A 91 6.74 -18.52 6.53
N ASN A 92 7.21 -19.75 6.79
CA ASN A 92 6.82 -20.57 7.94
C ASN A 92 6.82 -19.80 9.28
N ILE A 93 7.90 -19.06 9.58
CA ILE A 93 8.00 -18.27 10.81
C ILE A 93 6.84 -17.27 10.92
N VAL A 94 6.51 -16.56 9.85
CA VAL A 94 5.42 -15.58 9.83
C VAL A 94 4.07 -16.30 9.94
N LEU A 95 3.90 -17.42 9.24
CA LEU A 95 2.65 -18.19 9.29
C LEU A 95 2.36 -18.73 10.69
N ASP A 96 3.38 -19.15 11.42
CA ASP A 96 3.28 -19.68 12.78
C ASP A 96 2.93 -18.59 13.81
N THR A 97 3.15 -17.31 13.49
CA THR A 97 2.77 -16.18 14.35
C THR A 97 1.31 -15.77 14.21
N LEU A 98 0.61 -16.21 13.16
CA LEU A 98 -0.77 -15.82 12.91
C LEU A 98 -1.72 -16.50 13.90
N ASP A 99 -2.61 -15.71 14.49
CA ASP A 99 -3.45 -16.15 15.58
C ASP A 99 -4.75 -16.80 15.09
N GLY A 100 -5.11 -17.93 15.70
CA GLY A 100 -6.41 -18.60 15.52
C GLY A 100 -6.67 -19.22 14.14
N LEU A 101 -5.69 -19.25 13.23
CA LEU A 101 -5.88 -19.74 11.85
C LEU A 101 -5.57 -21.24 11.70
N LYS A 102 -6.59 -22.02 11.34
CA LYS A 102 -6.43 -23.46 11.02
C LYS A 102 -5.60 -23.73 9.76
N ASN A 103 -5.70 -22.84 8.76
CA ASN A 103 -4.94 -22.93 7.52
C ASN A 103 -4.54 -21.52 7.05
N PRO A 104 -3.41 -20.99 7.56
CA PRO A 104 -2.94 -19.64 7.24
C PRO A 104 -2.71 -19.41 5.75
N GLN A 105 -2.17 -20.41 5.03
CA GLN A 105 -1.91 -20.30 3.60
C GLN A 105 -3.20 -20.13 2.80
N LYS A 106 -4.24 -20.94 3.08
CA LYS A 106 -5.54 -20.81 2.41
C LYS A 106 -6.15 -19.44 2.66
N TRP A 107 -6.09 -18.96 3.91
CA TRP A 107 -6.59 -17.63 4.27
C TRP A 107 -5.85 -16.51 3.53
N LEU A 108 -4.52 -16.55 3.45
CA LEU A 108 -3.72 -15.59 2.68
C LEU A 108 -4.01 -15.64 1.18
N LYS A 109 -4.26 -16.83 0.61
CA LYS A 109 -4.68 -16.98 -0.78
C LYS A 109 -6.03 -16.31 -1.04
N THR A 110 -7.00 -16.45 -0.13
CA THR A 110 -8.28 -15.75 -0.20
C THR A 110 -8.08 -14.24 -0.12
N ILE A 111 -7.23 -13.76 0.79
CA ILE A 111 -6.91 -12.32 0.87
C ILE A 111 -6.35 -11.81 -0.45
N LYS A 112 -5.37 -12.51 -1.01
CA LYS A 112 -4.71 -12.13 -2.26
C LYS A 112 -5.67 -12.09 -3.45
N LYS A 113 -6.56 -13.08 -3.57
CA LYS A 113 -7.42 -13.26 -4.75
C LYS A 113 -8.75 -12.51 -4.68
N GLU A 114 -9.28 -12.31 -3.48
CA GLU A 114 -10.64 -11.78 -3.30
C GLU A 114 -10.60 -10.43 -2.58
N LEU A 115 -10.00 -10.40 -1.39
CA LEU A 115 -10.06 -9.22 -0.54
C LEU A 115 -9.27 -8.02 -1.09
N ILE A 116 -8.06 -8.25 -1.62
CA ILE A 116 -7.20 -7.18 -2.11
C ILE A 116 -7.80 -6.47 -3.34
N PRO A 117 -8.29 -7.18 -4.38
CA PRO A 117 -8.97 -6.53 -5.50
C PRO A 117 -10.14 -5.65 -5.05
N GLU A 118 -11.03 -6.19 -4.19
CA GLU A 118 -12.17 -5.45 -3.64
C GLU A 118 -11.71 -4.21 -2.86
N PHE A 119 -10.71 -4.36 -2.00
CA PHE A 119 -10.16 -3.25 -1.23
C PHE A 119 -9.58 -2.14 -2.11
N LEU A 120 -8.91 -2.47 -3.21
CA LEU A 120 -8.38 -1.47 -4.14
C LEU A 120 -9.50 -0.74 -4.90
N ASP A 121 -10.60 -1.43 -5.22
CA ASP A 121 -11.80 -0.82 -5.78
C ASP A 121 -12.45 0.14 -4.77
N ASP A 122 -12.55 -0.25 -3.51
CA ASP A 122 -13.05 0.61 -2.43
C ASP A 122 -12.17 1.85 -2.24
N CYS A 123 -10.85 1.68 -2.22
CA CYS A 123 -9.92 2.81 -2.16
C CYS A 123 -10.16 3.78 -3.33
N LEU A 124 -10.29 3.26 -4.55
CA LEU A 124 -10.54 4.07 -5.73
C LEU A 124 -11.87 4.81 -5.64
N TYR A 125 -12.93 4.13 -5.16
CA TYR A 125 -14.22 4.78 -4.91
C TYR A 125 -14.07 5.91 -3.88
N THR A 126 -13.49 5.65 -2.72
CA THR A 126 -13.26 6.67 -1.67
C THR A 126 -12.42 7.85 -2.17
N LEU A 127 -11.43 7.61 -3.03
CA LEU A 127 -10.57 8.66 -3.58
C LEU A 127 -11.29 9.54 -4.61
N PHE A 128 -12.37 9.08 -5.24
CA PHE A 128 -13.02 9.81 -6.34
C PHE A 128 -14.52 10.06 -6.14
N ASN A 129 -15.12 9.65 -5.01
CA ASN A 129 -16.57 9.80 -4.76
C ASN A 129 -17.06 11.26 -4.63
N ASP A 130 -16.17 12.20 -4.30
CA ASP A 130 -16.52 13.62 -4.19
C ASP A 130 -16.06 14.40 -5.45
N GLN A 131 -14.92 15.08 -5.35
CA GLN A 131 -14.28 15.78 -6.47
C GLN A 131 -12.96 15.09 -6.79
N SER A 132 -12.66 14.95 -8.09
CA SER A 132 -11.41 14.37 -8.56
C SER A 132 -10.21 15.16 -7.99
N PRO A 133 -9.28 14.49 -7.29
CA PRO A 133 -8.06 15.12 -6.82
C PRO A 133 -7.15 15.48 -8.00
N LYS A 134 -6.25 16.44 -7.80
CA LYS A 134 -5.20 16.75 -8.78
C LYS A 134 -3.93 15.95 -8.48
N VAL A 135 -3.66 15.72 -7.20
CA VAL A 135 -2.48 15.02 -6.70
C VAL A 135 -2.89 13.96 -5.70
N ILE A 136 -2.33 12.77 -5.85
CA ILE A 136 -2.39 11.71 -4.85
C ILE A 136 -0.96 11.35 -4.46
N ALA A 137 -0.63 11.55 -3.19
CA ALA A 137 0.71 11.33 -2.66
C ALA A 137 0.74 10.17 -1.66
N PHE A 138 1.63 9.22 -1.87
CA PHE A 138 1.78 8.03 -1.04
C PHE A 138 2.96 8.21 -0.08
N THR A 139 2.73 7.95 1.22
CA THR A 139 3.84 7.71 2.16
C THR A 139 4.22 6.23 2.10
N CYS A 140 5.51 5.94 1.98
CA CYS A 140 6.05 4.59 1.86
C CYS A 140 7.32 4.48 2.69
N THR A 141 7.16 4.19 3.98
CA THR A 141 8.32 4.05 4.89
C THR A 141 8.93 2.66 4.79
N PHE A 142 8.16 1.62 5.09
CA PHE A 142 8.60 0.22 5.00
C PHE A 142 7.41 -0.69 4.72
N PHE A 143 7.61 -1.69 3.86
CA PHE A 143 6.65 -2.78 3.57
C PHE A 143 5.25 -2.28 3.13
N GLN A 144 5.24 -1.19 2.37
CA GLN A 144 4.06 -0.51 1.81
C GLN A 144 4.23 -0.23 0.30
N THR A 145 5.30 -0.72 -0.31
CA THR A 145 5.70 -0.32 -1.66
C THR A 145 4.75 -0.92 -2.68
N ILE A 146 4.58 -2.23 -2.69
CA ILE A 146 3.80 -2.95 -3.69
C ILE A 146 2.30 -2.66 -3.54
N SER A 147 1.78 -2.54 -2.32
CA SER A 147 0.40 -2.10 -2.09
C SER A 147 0.14 -0.69 -2.64
N SER A 148 1.08 0.23 -2.45
CA SER A 148 0.97 1.61 -2.96
C SER A 148 1.11 1.65 -4.48
N LEU A 149 2.03 0.86 -5.07
CA LEU A 149 2.14 0.70 -6.53
C LEU A 149 0.86 0.10 -7.13
N ALA A 150 0.23 -0.87 -6.47
CA ALA A 150 -1.03 -1.46 -6.93
C ALA A 150 -2.16 -0.43 -7.04
N LEU A 151 -2.35 0.39 -5.99
CA LEU A 151 -3.36 1.44 -6.03
C LEU A 151 -3.00 2.54 -7.04
N ALA A 152 -1.75 2.98 -7.06
CA ALA A 152 -1.26 4.02 -7.97
C ALA A 152 -1.45 3.65 -9.45
N LYS A 153 -1.09 2.42 -9.82
CA LYS A 153 -1.31 1.89 -11.18
C LYS A 153 -2.79 1.92 -11.55
N LYS A 154 -3.65 1.39 -10.67
CA LYS A 154 -5.10 1.34 -10.88
C LYS A 154 -5.71 2.73 -11.02
N ILE A 155 -5.23 3.70 -10.24
CA ILE A 155 -5.62 5.10 -10.38
C ILE A 155 -5.21 5.63 -11.76
N LYS A 156 -3.94 5.48 -12.15
CA LYS A 156 -3.42 6.05 -13.40
C LYS A 156 -4.09 5.44 -14.64
N GLU A 157 -4.44 4.16 -14.60
CA GLU A 157 -5.19 3.50 -15.68
C GLU A 157 -6.57 4.12 -15.90
N LYS A 158 -7.22 4.61 -14.84
CA LYS A 158 -8.58 5.19 -14.91
C LYS A 158 -8.60 6.72 -15.00
N TYR A 159 -7.61 7.38 -14.40
CA TYR A 159 -7.51 8.82 -14.25
C TYR A 159 -6.08 9.28 -14.62
N PRO A 160 -5.71 9.23 -15.92
CA PRO A 160 -4.35 9.51 -16.38
C PRO A 160 -3.85 10.92 -16.05
N GLU A 161 -4.77 11.88 -15.89
CA GLU A 161 -4.50 13.27 -15.54
C GLU A 161 -4.08 13.51 -14.08
N VAL A 162 -4.34 12.55 -13.17
CA VAL A 162 -4.01 12.70 -11.75
C VAL A 162 -2.51 12.54 -11.56
N SER A 163 -1.86 13.50 -10.89
CA SER A 163 -0.45 13.39 -10.54
C SER A 163 -0.25 12.43 -9.35
N ILE A 164 0.60 11.45 -9.52
CA ILE A 164 0.94 10.42 -8.53
C ILE A 164 2.35 10.70 -8.01
N VAL A 165 2.43 10.90 -6.71
CA VAL A 165 3.68 11.23 -6.01
C VAL A 165 3.98 10.17 -4.95
N PHE A 166 5.24 9.80 -4.80
CA PHE A 166 5.69 8.89 -3.76
C PHE A 166 6.76 9.53 -2.89
N GLY A 167 6.79 9.17 -1.61
CA GLY A 167 7.87 9.55 -0.71
C GLY A 167 8.01 8.60 0.47
N GLY A 168 9.04 8.81 1.27
CA GLY A 168 9.41 7.93 2.40
C GLY A 168 10.59 7.03 2.08
N ALA A 169 11.05 6.26 3.06
CA ALA A 169 12.32 5.54 2.98
C ALA A 169 12.40 4.53 1.81
N CYS A 170 11.29 3.94 1.36
CA CYS A 170 11.29 3.04 0.19
C CYS A 170 11.46 3.75 -1.15
N PHE A 171 11.38 5.09 -1.19
CA PHE A 171 11.55 5.90 -2.39
C PHE A 171 12.71 6.90 -2.28
N HIS A 172 13.52 6.77 -1.24
CA HIS A 172 14.69 7.62 -1.08
C HIS A 172 15.83 7.16 -2.00
N ASP A 173 16.53 8.13 -2.59
CA ASP A 173 17.76 7.91 -3.37
C ASP A 173 17.54 6.93 -4.55
N GLU A 174 18.51 6.04 -4.81
CA GLU A 174 18.52 5.09 -5.92
C GLU A 174 17.22 4.27 -6.05
N MET A 175 16.57 3.91 -4.93
CA MET A 175 15.31 3.18 -4.98
C MET A 175 14.20 3.99 -5.66
N GLY A 176 14.05 5.26 -5.29
CA GLY A 176 13.07 6.15 -5.91
C GLY A 176 13.37 6.38 -7.39
N LEU A 177 14.65 6.61 -7.71
CA LEU A 177 15.11 6.83 -9.08
C LEU A 177 14.84 5.63 -10.00
N GLU A 178 15.01 4.40 -9.52
CA GLU A 178 14.72 3.21 -10.31
C GLU A 178 13.21 2.94 -10.40
N LEU A 179 12.45 3.15 -9.32
CA LEU A 179 11.01 2.95 -9.33
C LEU A 179 10.31 3.91 -10.31
N ILE A 180 10.64 5.21 -10.31
CA ILE A 180 10.04 6.17 -11.25
C ILE A 180 10.40 5.86 -12.71
N LYS A 181 11.62 5.38 -12.99
CA LYS A 181 12.02 4.97 -14.35
C LYS A 181 11.26 3.74 -14.86
N LYS A 182 10.93 2.80 -13.96
CA LYS A 182 10.31 1.51 -14.31
C LYS A 182 8.79 1.51 -14.22
N CYS A 183 8.22 2.40 -13.41
CA CYS A 183 6.78 2.51 -13.18
C CYS A 183 6.27 3.81 -13.81
N SER A 184 5.80 3.74 -15.06
CA SER A 184 5.35 4.91 -15.84
C SER A 184 4.16 5.66 -15.24
N PHE A 185 3.51 5.10 -14.23
CA PHE A 185 2.41 5.74 -13.50
C PHE A 185 2.87 6.64 -12.35
N ILE A 186 4.17 6.74 -12.08
CA ILE A 186 4.76 7.62 -11.06
C ILE A 186 5.21 8.92 -11.73
N ASP A 187 4.71 10.06 -11.26
CA ASP A 187 5.06 11.37 -11.83
C ASP A 187 6.16 12.08 -11.03
N ALA A 188 6.27 11.81 -9.73
CA ALA A 188 7.34 12.36 -8.90
C ALA A 188 7.67 11.46 -7.69
N VAL A 189 8.92 11.58 -7.23
CA VAL A 189 9.43 10.97 -5.99
C VAL A 189 10.09 12.05 -5.13
N SER A 190 10.09 11.88 -3.80
CA SER A 190 10.72 12.80 -2.84
C SER A 190 12.22 12.57 -2.65
#